data_AF-A0A7V5L4R9-F1
#
_entry.id   AF-A0A7V5L4R9-F1
#
_cell.length_a   1.000
_cell.length_b   1.000
_cell.length_c   1.000
_cell.angle_alpha   90.00
_cell.angle_beta   90.00
_cell.angle_gamma   90.00
#
_symmetry.space_group_name_H-M   'P 1'
#
loop_
_entity.id
_entity.type
_entity.pdbx_description
1 polymer ?
#
loop_
_entity_poly.entity_id
_entity_poly.type
_entity_poly.pdbx_seq_one_letter_code
_entity_poly.pdbx_strand_id
1 'polypeptide(L)'
;IDLVEKIVNNDIKEPLDLITVFSQLSQEKLEKVDDIGPVMSQSIIDWFKNKRNQQLLKELNKYISFKKIEIVKENKLNGLSFVLTGELKSMTRNEAKDKIRELGGNPVSSVSSKTSYVVTGKNPGSKYEKAKKLGVKIIDEKQFLEMIGE
;
A
#
# COMPACT_ATOMS: atom_id res chain seq x y z
N ILE A 1 9.70 -15.20 7.16
CA ILE A 1 10.27 -13.86 6.90
C ILE A 1 9.68 -13.43 5.59
N ASP A 2 8.71 -12.54 5.71
CA ASP A 2 7.69 -12.26 4.72
C ASP A 2 8.36 -11.76 3.43
N LEU A 3 7.95 -12.31 2.28
CA LEU A 3 8.44 -11.81 0.99
C LEU A 3 8.12 -10.32 0.86
N VAL A 4 6.98 -9.92 1.42
CA VAL A 4 6.55 -8.54 1.52
C VAL A 4 7.51 -7.76 2.41
N GLU A 5 7.87 -8.25 3.60
CA GLU A 5 8.91 -7.59 4.42
C GLU A 5 10.24 -7.46 3.68
N LYS A 6 10.68 -8.44 2.90
CA LYS A 6 11.92 -8.31 2.12
C LYS A 6 11.79 -7.34 0.95
N ILE A 7 10.64 -7.25 0.28
CA ILE A 7 10.40 -6.28 -0.79
C ILE A 7 10.25 -4.87 -0.21
N VAL A 8 9.58 -4.73 0.93
CA VAL A 8 9.35 -3.46 1.66
C VAL A 8 10.62 -2.98 2.36
N ASN A 9 11.43 -3.88 2.91
CA ASN A 9 12.71 -3.56 3.54
C ASN A 9 13.88 -3.55 2.55
N ASN A 10 13.67 -3.98 1.30
CA ASN A 10 14.64 -3.72 0.25
C ASN A 10 14.59 -2.23 -0.06
N ASP A 11 15.77 -1.63 -0.11
CA ASP A 11 16.02 -0.21 -0.32
C ASP A 11 15.78 0.12 -1.81
N ILE A 12 14.56 -0.16 -2.33
CA ILE A 12 14.13 0.13 -3.71
C ILE A 12 14.06 1.65 -3.85
N LYS A 13 15.15 2.23 -4.35
CA LYS A 13 15.32 3.67 -4.54
C LYS A 13 15.09 4.08 -5.98
N GLU A 14 15.19 3.15 -6.91
CA GLU A 14 15.13 3.47 -8.33
C GLU A 14 14.54 2.32 -9.16
N PRO A 15 14.06 2.60 -10.39
CA PRO A 15 13.47 1.59 -11.26
C PRO A 15 14.32 0.35 -11.51
N LEU A 16 15.65 0.46 -11.51
CA LEU A 16 16.56 -0.67 -11.69
C LEU A 16 16.54 -1.67 -10.53
N ASP A 17 16.27 -1.20 -9.31
CA ASP A 17 16.19 -2.07 -8.13
C ASP A 17 15.08 -3.12 -8.30
N LEU A 18 14.01 -2.80 -9.05
CA LEU A 18 12.94 -3.74 -9.35
C LEU A 18 13.44 -4.96 -10.12
N ILE A 19 14.39 -4.80 -11.04
CA ILE A 19 14.98 -5.93 -11.77
C ILE A 19 15.73 -6.83 -10.78
N THR A 20 16.55 -6.22 -9.92
CA THR A 20 17.34 -6.94 -8.92
C THR A 20 16.46 -7.70 -7.95
N VAL A 21 15.40 -7.07 -7.44
CA VAL A 21 14.48 -7.69 -6.48
C VAL A 21 13.70 -8.82 -7.13
N PHE A 22 13.02 -8.57 -8.25
CA PHE A 22 12.10 -9.55 -8.85
C PHE A 22 12.81 -10.68 -9.59
N SER A 23 14.06 -10.51 -10.04
CA SER A 23 14.85 -11.59 -10.63
C SER A 23 15.21 -12.71 -9.64
N GLN A 24 15.19 -12.42 -8.34
CA GLN A 24 15.51 -13.37 -7.26
C GLN A 24 14.26 -14.07 -6.68
N LEU A 25 13.06 -13.70 -7.15
CA LEU A 25 11.81 -14.26 -6.66
C LEU A 25 11.46 -15.53 -7.43
N SER A 26 11.16 -16.60 -6.69
CA SER A 26 10.59 -17.81 -7.26
C SER A 26 9.07 -17.70 -7.30
N GLN A 27 8.46 -18.48 -8.18
CA GLN A 27 7.01 -18.57 -8.31
C GLN A 27 6.35 -18.92 -6.96
N GLU A 28 6.88 -19.92 -6.26
CA GLU A 28 6.42 -20.34 -4.93
C GLU A 28 6.47 -19.21 -3.89
N LYS A 29 7.46 -18.32 -3.96
CA LYS A 29 7.51 -17.17 -3.05
C LYS A 29 6.42 -16.16 -3.38
N LEU A 30 6.22 -15.85 -4.66
CA LEU A 30 5.18 -14.92 -5.11
C LEU A 30 3.78 -15.40 -4.73
N GLU A 31 3.53 -16.71 -4.82
CA GLU A 31 2.25 -17.32 -4.46
C GLU A 31 1.95 -17.34 -2.96
N LYS A 32 2.93 -17.02 -2.10
CA LYS A 32 2.70 -16.83 -0.66
C LYS A 32 2.11 -15.47 -0.33
N VAL A 33 2.05 -14.55 -1.30
CA VAL A 33 1.40 -13.25 -1.14
C VAL A 33 -0.11 -13.42 -1.34
N ASP A 34 -0.90 -12.89 -0.42
CA ASP A 34 -2.37 -12.85 -0.53
C ASP A 34 -2.79 -12.36 -1.93
N ASP A 35 -3.77 -13.04 -2.53
CA ASP A 35 -4.34 -12.77 -3.86
C ASP A 35 -3.42 -13.00 -5.07
N ILE A 36 -2.20 -13.53 -4.88
CA ILE A 36 -1.31 -13.92 -5.99
C ILE A 36 -1.38 -15.43 -6.22
N GLY A 37 -2.09 -15.85 -7.28
CA GLY A 37 -2.13 -17.23 -7.75
C GLY A 37 -1.09 -17.54 -8.85
N PRO A 38 -1.02 -18.79 -9.34
CA PRO A 38 0.01 -19.26 -10.29
C PRO A 38 0.04 -18.51 -11.62
N VAL A 39 -1.12 -18.07 -12.10
CA VAL A 39 -1.20 -17.26 -13.33
C VAL A 39 -0.52 -15.90 -13.14
N MET A 40 -0.77 -15.26 -11.99
CA MET A 40 -0.22 -13.93 -11.69
C MET A 40 1.27 -14.01 -11.37
N SER A 41 1.69 -14.98 -10.56
CA SER A 41 3.10 -15.20 -10.20
C SER A 41 3.95 -15.44 -11.45
N GLN A 42 3.47 -16.27 -12.39
CA GLN A 42 4.15 -16.53 -13.66
C GLN A 42 4.21 -15.26 -14.53
N SER A 43 3.12 -14.51 -14.63
CA SER A 43 3.09 -13.25 -15.39
C SER A 43 4.10 -12.22 -14.86
N ILE A 44 4.28 -12.14 -13.54
CA ILE A 44 5.28 -11.26 -12.91
C ILE A 44 6.68 -11.70 -13.34
N ILE A 45 7.00 -12.99 -13.21
CA ILE A 45 8.32 -13.54 -13.57
C ILE A 45 8.64 -13.28 -15.06
N ASP A 46 7.69 -13.58 -15.95
CA ASP A 46 7.89 -13.42 -17.39
C ASP A 46 8.06 -11.95 -17.78
N TRP A 47 7.34 -11.05 -17.12
CA TRP A 47 7.49 -9.61 -17.35
C TRP A 47 8.91 -9.14 -17.04
N PHE A 48 9.50 -9.57 -15.92
CA PHE A 48 10.87 -9.18 -15.53
C PHE A 48 11.96 -9.93 -16.31
N LYS A 49 11.67 -11.11 -16.89
CA LYS A 49 12.58 -11.81 -17.82
C LYS A 49 12.60 -11.19 -19.21
N ASN A 50 11.55 -10.46 -19.60
CA ASN A 50 11.47 -9.86 -20.92
C ASN A 50 12.49 -8.72 -21.08
N LYS A 51 13.42 -8.88 -22.03
CA LYS A 51 14.49 -7.89 -22.32
C LYS A 51 13.95 -6.49 -22.63
N ARG A 52 12.79 -6.38 -23.28
CA ARG A 52 12.17 -5.08 -23.60
C ARG A 52 11.75 -4.34 -22.33
N ASN A 53 11.18 -5.05 -21.37
CA ASN A 53 10.75 -4.48 -20.09
C ASN A 53 11.97 -4.08 -19.23
N GLN A 54 13.02 -4.89 -19.25
CA GLN A 54 14.29 -4.53 -18.60
C GLN A 54 14.90 -3.26 -19.21
N GLN A 55 14.83 -3.10 -20.54
CA GLN A 55 15.29 -1.88 -21.19
C GLN A 55 14.43 -0.67 -20.81
N LEU A 56 13.10 -0.83 -20.71
CA LEU A 56 12.21 0.22 -20.24
C LEU A 56 12.61 0.71 -18.84
N LEU A 57 12.87 -0.20 -17.90
CA LEU A 57 13.30 0.17 -16.55
C LEU A 57 14.66 0.90 -16.56
N LYS A 58 15.61 0.46 -17.39
CA LYS A 58 16.89 1.15 -17.60
C LYS A 58 16.72 2.59 -18.10
N GLU A 59 15.78 2.81 -19.02
CA GLU A 59 15.49 4.17 -19.50
C GLU A 59 14.81 5.02 -18.43
N LEU A 60 13.82 4.49 -17.72
CA LEU A 60 13.14 5.21 -16.64
C LEU A 60 14.09 5.60 -15.50
N ASN A 61 15.08 4.77 -15.20
CA ASN A 61 16.06 5.03 -14.15
C ASN A 61 16.89 6.31 -14.38
N LYS A 62 16.96 6.80 -15.62
CA LYS A 62 17.66 8.06 -15.94
C LYS A 62 16.87 9.29 -15.50
N TYR A 63 15.56 9.15 -15.26
CA TYR A 63 14.65 10.27 -15.05
C TYR A 63 13.86 10.19 -13.73
N ILE A 64 13.76 9.00 -13.12
CA ILE A 64 12.89 8.74 -11.97
C ILE A 64 13.71 8.13 -10.85
N SER A 65 13.57 8.69 -9.65
CA SER A 65 13.92 8.05 -8.39
C SER A 65 12.67 7.90 -7.52
N PHE A 66 12.66 6.88 -6.67
CA PHE A 66 11.62 6.68 -5.69
C PHE A 66 11.96 7.45 -4.42
N LYS A 67 10.97 8.19 -3.92
CA LYS A 67 11.12 8.88 -2.64
C LYS A 67 11.13 7.85 -1.52
N LYS A 68 12.22 7.79 -0.75
CA LYS A 68 12.27 7.00 0.47
C LYS A 68 11.24 7.55 1.45
N ILE A 69 10.28 6.73 1.83
CA ILE A 69 9.38 7.03 2.94
C ILE A 69 10.09 6.50 4.19
N GLU A 70 10.54 7.40 5.06
CA GLU A 70 11.06 6.99 6.37
C GLU A 70 9.87 6.53 7.21
N ILE A 71 9.81 5.23 7.47
CA ILE A 71 8.86 4.67 8.42
C ILE A 71 9.31 5.11 9.81
N VAL A 72 8.63 6.11 10.38
CA VAL A 72 8.96 6.64 11.70
C VAL A 72 8.73 5.54 12.74
N LYS A 73 9.73 5.26 13.59
CA LYS A 73 9.73 4.14 14.55
C LYS A 73 8.52 4.09 15.50
N GLU A 74 7.81 5.20 15.68
CA GLU A 74 6.48 5.18 16.32
C GLU A 74 5.41 4.80 15.29
N ASN A 75 5.39 3.52 14.91
CA ASN A 75 4.38 2.96 14.01
C ASN A 75 3.03 2.82 14.73
N LYS A 76 2.41 3.95 15.10
CA LYS A 76 1.10 4.00 15.76
C LYS A 76 0.03 3.26 14.97
N LEU A 77 0.21 3.17 13.65
CA LEU A 77 -0.74 2.54 12.74
C LEU A 77 -0.26 1.19 12.18
N ASN A 78 0.80 0.58 12.73
CA ASN A 78 1.38 -0.64 12.15
C ASN A 78 0.34 -1.74 11.99
N GLY A 79 0.29 -2.36 10.82
CA GLY A 79 -0.63 -3.46 10.52
C GLY A 79 -2.11 -3.08 10.45
N LEU A 80 -2.46 -1.81 10.64
CA LEU A 80 -3.82 -1.32 10.51
C LEU A 80 -4.11 -0.89 9.07
N SER A 81 -5.25 -1.31 8.54
CA SER A 81 -5.72 -0.91 7.21
C SER A 81 -6.84 0.12 7.30
N PHE A 82 -6.75 1.15 6.46
CA PHE A 82 -7.64 2.32 6.49
C PHE A 82 -8.33 2.52 5.15
N VAL A 83 -9.65 2.70 5.18
CA VAL A 83 -10.42 3.17 4.02
C VAL A 83 -10.89 4.59 4.27
N LEU A 84 -10.54 5.52 3.38
CA LEU A 84 -11.03 6.89 3.41
C LEU A 84 -12.32 7.00 2.58
N THR A 85 -13.40 7.51 3.16
CA THR A 85 -14.68 7.78 2.47
C THR A 85 -15.21 9.17 2.80
N GLY A 86 -15.78 9.84 1.80
CA GLY A 86 -16.19 11.25 1.91
C GLY A 86 -15.01 12.23 1.78
N GLU A 87 -15.28 13.49 2.06
CA GLU A 87 -14.32 14.60 2.01
C GLU A 87 -13.81 14.96 3.42
N LEU A 88 -12.50 14.96 3.60
CA LEU A 88 -11.84 15.44 4.82
C LEU A 88 -11.69 16.97 4.74
N LYS A 89 -11.93 17.67 5.84
CA LYS A 89 -11.82 19.13 5.94
C LYS A 89 -10.39 19.62 6.14
N SER A 90 -9.60 18.86 6.89
CA SER A 90 -8.27 19.22 7.39
C SER A 90 -7.16 18.97 6.37
N MET A 91 -7.34 18.00 5.49
CA MET A 91 -6.34 17.61 4.49
C MET A 91 -6.98 16.93 3.29
N THR A 92 -6.25 16.86 2.19
CA THR A 92 -6.65 16.11 1.01
C THR A 92 -6.61 14.61 1.28
N ARG A 93 -7.35 13.84 0.47
CA ARG A 93 -7.32 12.38 0.54
C ARG A 93 -5.94 11.80 0.28
N ASN A 94 -5.11 12.45 -0.54
CA ASN A 94 -3.75 11.97 -0.82
C ASN A 94 -2.83 12.22 0.37
N GLU A 95 -2.86 13.41 0.97
CA GLU A 95 -2.11 13.71 2.20
C GLU A 95 -2.50 12.75 3.33
N ALA A 96 -3.78 12.46 3.52
CA ALA A 96 -4.23 11.49 4.51
C ALA A 96 -3.67 10.08 4.25
N LYS A 97 -3.62 9.63 2.98
CA LYS A 97 -3.00 8.35 2.62
C LYS A 97 -1.50 8.35 2.90
N ASP A 98 -0.83 9.46 2.63
CA ASP A 98 0.60 9.58 2.85
C ASP A 98 0.92 9.53 4.36
N LYS A 99 0.17 10.28 5.19
CA LYS A 99 0.28 10.19 6.66
C LYS A 99 0.01 8.78 7.19
N ILE A 100 -1.00 8.08 6.65
CA ILE A 100 -1.27 6.68 7.02
C ILE A 100 -0.04 5.81 6.75
N ARG A 101 0.60 5.96 5.58
CA ARG A 101 1.81 5.19 5.22
C ARG A 101 3.02 5.56 6.06
N GLU A 102 3.23 6.85 6.31
CA GLU A 102 4.34 7.36 7.14
C GLU A 102 4.29 6.80 8.57
N LEU A 103 3.09 6.56 9.10
CA LEU A 103 2.85 5.98 10.43
C LEU A 103 2.73 4.44 10.43
N GLY A 104 3.06 3.77 9.32
CA GLY A 104 3.09 2.31 9.19
C GLY A 104 1.75 1.64 8.88
N GLY A 105 0.69 2.42 8.61
CA GLY A 105 -0.62 1.91 8.21
C GLY A 105 -0.75 1.68 6.70
N ASN A 106 -1.78 0.93 6.30
CA ASN A 106 -2.06 0.62 4.90
C ASN A 106 -3.36 1.28 4.41
N PRO A 107 -3.29 2.33 3.56
CA PRO A 107 -4.49 2.92 2.98
C PRO A 107 -5.02 2.06 1.82
N VAL A 108 -6.22 1.47 1.99
CA VAL A 108 -6.88 0.62 0.99
C VAL A 108 -8.10 1.32 0.38
N SER A 109 -8.40 0.97 -0.88
CA SER A 109 -9.46 1.65 -1.66
C SER A 109 -10.86 1.08 -1.41
N SER A 110 -10.95 -0.16 -0.93
CA SER A 110 -12.20 -0.91 -0.72
C SER A 110 -12.33 -1.41 0.71
N VAL A 111 -13.56 -1.41 1.23
CA VAL A 111 -13.88 -2.04 2.51
C VAL A 111 -14.00 -3.55 2.33
N SER A 112 -13.29 -4.31 3.17
CA SER A 112 -13.37 -5.76 3.32
C SER A 112 -13.50 -6.12 4.81
N SER A 113 -13.72 -7.39 5.13
CA SER A 113 -13.71 -7.89 6.52
C SER A 113 -12.35 -7.75 7.20
N LYS A 114 -11.26 -7.64 6.41
CA LYS A 114 -9.89 -7.41 6.90
C LYS A 114 -9.61 -5.91 7.17
N THR A 115 -10.51 -5.00 6.78
CA THR A 115 -10.33 -3.56 7.00
C THR A 115 -10.37 -3.24 8.49
N SER A 116 -9.34 -2.55 9.00
CA SER A 116 -9.29 -2.17 10.41
C SER A 116 -10.18 -0.97 10.70
N TYR A 117 -10.10 0.07 9.86
CA TYR A 117 -10.81 1.33 10.05
C TYR A 117 -11.39 1.90 8.75
N VAL A 118 -12.57 2.50 8.83
CA VAL A 118 -13.12 3.37 7.80
C VAL A 118 -13.22 4.79 8.35
N VAL A 119 -12.43 5.70 7.78
CA VAL A 119 -12.46 7.14 8.12
C VAL A 119 -13.54 7.81 7.30
N THR A 120 -14.46 8.48 7.98
CA THR A 120 -15.61 9.14 7.39
C THR A 120 -15.46 10.65 7.45
N GLY A 121 -15.41 11.27 6.28
CA GLY A 121 -15.52 12.72 6.10
C GLY A 121 -16.96 13.15 5.78
N LYS A 122 -17.11 14.39 5.30
CA LYS A 122 -18.40 14.90 4.78
C LYS A 122 -18.91 14.02 3.64
N ASN A 123 -20.24 13.80 3.63
CA ASN A 123 -20.96 13.02 2.63
C ASN A 123 -20.37 11.61 2.40
N PRO A 124 -20.37 10.75 3.45
CA PRO A 124 -19.83 9.41 3.33
C PRO A 124 -20.64 8.59 2.31
N GLY A 125 -19.97 8.10 1.27
CA GLY A 125 -20.60 7.34 0.18
C GLY A 125 -20.84 5.86 0.50
N SER A 126 -21.02 5.05 -0.54
CA SER A 126 -21.34 3.61 -0.49
C SER A 126 -20.40 2.74 0.37
N LYS A 127 -19.17 3.21 0.64
CA LYS A 127 -18.21 2.52 1.51
C LYS A 127 -18.60 2.53 2.98
N TYR A 128 -19.30 3.56 3.45
CA TYR A 128 -19.80 3.64 4.82
C TYR A 128 -20.87 2.58 5.09
N GLU A 129 -21.82 2.44 4.17
CA GLU A 129 -22.84 1.39 4.23
C GLU A 129 -22.21 0.00 4.18
N LYS A 130 -21.19 -0.19 3.35
CA LYS A 130 -20.45 -1.47 3.30
C LYS A 130 -19.73 -1.77 4.61
N ALA A 131 -19.12 -0.77 5.24
CA ALA A 131 -18.45 -0.92 6.55
C ALA A 131 -19.43 -1.31 7.65
N LYS A 132 -20.61 -0.66 7.71
CA LYS A 132 -21.67 -1.04 8.66
C LYS A 132 -22.08 -2.50 8.51
N LYS A 133 -22.32 -2.96 7.27
CA LYS A 133 -22.72 -4.35 6.99
C LYS A 133 -21.67 -5.37 7.40
N LEU A 134 -20.39 -5.02 7.25
CA LEU A 134 -19.27 -5.91 7.57
C LEU A 134 -18.80 -5.79 9.04
N GLY A 135 -19.41 -4.91 9.84
CA GLY A 135 -19.00 -4.69 11.23
C GLY A 135 -17.62 -4.06 11.39
N VAL A 136 -17.11 -3.38 10.35
CA VAL A 136 -15.81 -2.72 10.38
C VAL A 136 -15.90 -1.46 11.24
N LYS A 137 -14.85 -1.16 12.00
CA LYS A 137 -14.81 0.03 12.87
C LYS A 137 -14.82 1.31 12.02
N ILE A 138 -15.81 2.16 12.25
CA ILE A 138 -15.98 3.44 11.56
C ILE A 138 -15.55 4.55 12.50
N ILE A 139 -14.68 5.45 12.03
CA ILE A 139 -14.21 6.61 12.78
C ILE A 139 -14.46 7.88 11.97
N ASP A 140 -14.60 9.00 12.66
CA ASP A 140 -14.68 10.32 12.03
C ASP A 140 -13.29 10.92 11.78
N GLU A 141 -13.26 12.07 11.09
CA GLU A 141 -12.02 12.79 10.82
C GLU A 141 -11.29 13.21 12.10
N LYS A 142 -12.01 13.57 13.17
CA LYS A 142 -11.38 14.02 14.43
C LYS A 142 -10.64 12.87 15.10
N GLN A 143 -11.27 11.71 15.20
CA GLN A 143 -10.65 10.49 15.73
C GLN A 143 -9.46 10.05 14.89
N PHE A 144 -9.53 10.22 13.56
CA PHE A 144 -8.40 9.95 12.69
C PHE A 144 -7.21 10.89 12.96
N LEU A 145 -7.46 12.20 13.13
CA LEU A 145 -6.42 13.19 13.50
C LEU A 145 -5.76 12.83 14.85
N GLU A 146 -6.56 12.47 15.85
CA GLU A 146 -6.04 12.02 17.16
C GLU A 146 -5.14 10.78 17.02
N MET A 147 -5.50 9.82 16.15
CA MET A 147 -4.69 8.61 15.90
C MET A 147 -3.35 8.92 15.22
N ILE A 148 -3.30 9.94 14.37
CA ILE A 148 -2.09 10.34 13.65
C ILE A 148 -1.27 11.42 14.39
N GLY A 149 -1.79 11.97 15.49
CA GLY A 149 -1.11 12.94 16.33
C GLY A 149 -1.21 14.39 15.83
N GLU A 150 -2.35 14.76 15.25
CA GLU A 150 -2.66 16.09 14.70
C GLU A 150 -3.83 16.77 15.42
#